data_AF-A0AAW2B4M0-F1
#
_entry.id   AF-A0AAW2B4M0-F1
#
_cell.length_a   1.000
_cell.length_b   1.000
_cell.length_c   1.000
_cell.angle_alpha   90.00
_cell.angle_beta   90.00
_cell.angle_gamma   90.00
#
_symmetry.space_group_name_H-M   'P 1'
#
loop_
_entity.id
_entity.type
_entity.pdbx_description
1 polymer ?
#
loop_
_entity_poly.entity_id
_entity_poly.type
_entity_poly.pdbx_seq_one_letter_code
_entity_poly.pdbx_strand_id
1 'polypeptide(L)'
;MPKAAKGKGQVEKKVIHPYSRKAGYIARAAIKQERKEKLKGEKARRLNLIGEKLLWFQSQLDPDKSEYTKHDACQITERYLHRFDGELEQIELANSIKGRQGRQHGSREAIINQTVERERALYEGSGFEIPDIINSKHLKTFREWNGDLKKLPNIKWRKVSSKGSDSTPSAVSQDKHMEEENEEDASLNSDTDL
;
A
#
# COMPACT_ATOMS: atom_id res chain seq x y z
N MET A 1 49.57 44.18 13.43
CA MET A 1 48.10 44.17 13.27
C MET A 1 47.75 43.33 12.05
N PRO A 2 46.79 42.38 12.10
CA PRO A 2 46.46 41.52 10.96
C PRO A 2 45.56 42.24 9.94
N LYS A 3 45.76 41.96 8.64
CA LYS A 3 44.93 42.48 7.54
C LYS A 3 43.53 41.85 7.56
N ALA A 4 42.50 42.68 7.48
CA ALA A 4 41.10 42.25 7.43
C ALA A 4 40.81 41.34 6.22
N ALA A 5 40.19 40.18 6.46
CA ALA A 5 39.72 39.30 5.40
C ALA A 5 38.51 39.93 4.70
N LYS A 6 38.60 40.13 3.38
CA LYS A 6 37.49 40.60 2.56
C LYS A 6 36.32 39.60 2.65
N GLY A 7 35.15 40.09 3.02
CA GLY A 7 33.92 39.30 3.09
C GLY A 7 33.61 38.65 1.74
N LYS A 8 33.33 37.35 1.75
CA LYS A 8 32.83 36.64 0.58
C LYS A 8 31.39 37.13 0.32
N GLY A 9 31.23 38.05 -0.63
CA GLY A 9 29.92 38.41 -1.17
C GLY A 9 29.19 37.16 -1.68
N GLN A 10 27.86 37.23 -1.74
CA GLN A 10 27.02 36.15 -2.29
C GLN A 10 27.59 35.69 -3.64
N VAL A 11 28.14 34.48 -3.65
CA VAL A 11 28.70 33.89 -4.87
C VAL A 11 27.51 33.57 -5.76
N GLU A 12 27.29 34.38 -6.79
CA GLU A 12 26.34 34.10 -7.86
C GLU A 12 26.54 32.65 -8.32
N LYS A 13 25.45 31.88 -8.38
CA LYS A 13 25.50 30.47 -8.78
C LYS A 13 26.01 30.42 -10.22
N LYS A 14 27.32 30.19 -10.39
CA LYS A 14 27.97 30.06 -11.70
C LYS A 14 27.19 29.06 -12.53
N VAL A 15 26.82 29.46 -13.74
CA VAL A 15 26.15 28.60 -14.73
C VAL A 15 27.05 27.39 -14.96
N ILE A 16 26.52 26.20 -14.69
CA ILE A 16 27.24 24.93 -14.83
C ILE A 16 26.95 24.39 -16.22
N HIS A 17 27.98 24.12 -17.01
CA HIS A 17 27.81 23.47 -18.31
C HIS A 17 27.22 22.05 -18.13
N PRO A 18 26.23 21.64 -18.95
CA PRO A 18 25.52 20.37 -18.76
C PRO A 18 26.44 19.13 -18.75
N TYR A 19 27.52 19.14 -19.54
CA TYR A 19 28.50 18.05 -19.59
C TYR A 19 29.67 18.20 -18.60
N SER A 20 29.62 19.16 -17.68
CA SER A 20 30.64 19.33 -16.65
C SER A 20 30.58 18.20 -15.61
N ARG A 21 31.72 17.81 -15.05
CA ARG A 21 31.78 16.91 -13.88
C ARG A 21 30.82 17.35 -12.77
N LYS A 22 30.74 18.66 -12.50
CA LYS A 22 29.84 19.23 -11.49
C LYS A 22 28.37 18.98 -11.80
N ALA A 23 27.96 19.09 -13.07
CA ALA A 23 26.61 18.76 -13.51
C ALA A 23 26.32 17.26 -13.35
N GLY A 24 27.28 16.40 -13.71
CA GLY A 24 27.17 14.96 -13.50
C GLY A 24 27.00 14.56 -12.02
N TYR A 25 27.72 15.20 -11.10
CA TYR A 25 27.53 14.97 -9.65
C TYR A 25 26.14 15.40 -9.17
N ILE A 26 25.64 16.55 -9.65
CA ILE A 26 24.30 17.04 -9.31
C ILE A 26 23.23 16.08 -9.85
N ALA A 27 23.36 15.63 -11.09
CA ALA A 27 22.44 14.67 -11.70
C ALA A 27 22.39 13.35 -10.93
N ARG A 28 23.56 12.78 -10.56
CA ARG A 28 23.62 11.56 -9.73
C ARG A 28 22.97 11.75 -8.36
N ALA A 29 23.22 12.90 -7.72
CA ALA A 29 22.60 13.21 -6.43
C ALA A 29 21.08 13.34 -6.55
N ALA A 30 20.58 13.98 -7.62
CA ALA A 30 19.15 14.10 -7.90
C ALA A 30 18.50 12.74 -8.15
N ILE A 31 19.10 11.87 -8.98
CA ILE A 31 18.60 10.51 -9.23
C ILE A 31 18.56 9.70 -7.93
N LYS A 32 19.61 9.78 -7.09
CA LYS A 32 19.64 9.10 -5.79
C LYS A 32 18.51 9.59 -4.88
N GLN A 33 18.25 10.90 -4.86
CA GLN A 33 17.18 11.47 -4.07
C GLN A 33 15.80 11.06 -4.59
N GLU A 34 15.59 11.08 -5.91
CA GLU A 34 14.35 10.64 -6.55
C GLU A 34 14.06 9.17 -6.22
N ARG A 35 15.05 8.27 -6.33
CA ARG A 35 14.90 6.87 -5.93
C ARG A 35 14.49 6.74 -4.46
N LYS A 36 15.13 7.51 -3.57
CA LYS A 36 14.79 7.51 -2.13
C LYS A 36 13.37 8.00 -1.87
N GLU A 37 12.90 9.02 -2.59
CA GLU A 37 11.55 9.56 -2.48
C GLU A 37 10.50 8.59 -3.05
N LYS A 38 10.80 7.92 -4.17
CA LYS A 38 9.94 6.85 -4.72
C LYS A 38 9.72 5.73 -3.72
N LEU A 39 10.80 5.20 -3.13
CA LEU A 39 10.71 4.14 -2.12
C LEU A 39 9.91 4.56 -0.88
N LYS A 40 10.06 5.82 -0.44
CA LYS A 40 9.24 6.36 0.65
C LYS A 40 7.77 6.46 0.27
N GLY A 41 7.48 6.92 -0.95
CA GLY A 41 6.13 7.02 -1.48
C GLY A 41 5.45 5.66 -1.61
N GLU A 42 6.17 4.64 -2.07
CA GLU A 42 5.66 3.26 -2.16
C GLU A 42 5.35 2.66 -0.79
N LYS A 43 6.25 2.83 0.19
CA LYS A 43 6.00 2.40 1.57
C LYS A 43 4.78 3.11 2.15
N ALA A 44 4.67 4.43 1.96
CA ALA A 44 3.51 5.20 2.41
C ALA A 44 2.22 4.73 1.73
N ARG A 45 2.23 4.49 0.42
CA ARG A 45 1.07 3.95 -0.33
C ARG A 45 0.63 2.58 0.21
N ARG A 46 1.58 1.68 0.49
CA ARG A 46 1.29 0.36 1.09
C ARG A 46 0.63 0.50 2.46
N LEU A 47 1.17 1.36 3.33
CA LEU A 47 0.61 1.60 4.65
C LEU A 47 -0.78 2.25 4.58
N ASN A 48 -0.99 3.19 3.64
CA ASN A 48 -2.29 3.81 3.41
C ASN A 48 -3.33 2.78 2.98
N LEU A 49 -3.00 1.90 2.03
CA LEU A 49 -3.92 0.85 1.58
C LEU A 49 -4.34 -0.08 2.73
N ILE A 50 -3.40 -0.45 3.60
CA ILE A 50 -3.68 -1.22 4.81
C ILE A 50 -4.58 -0.40 5.76
N GLY A 51 -4.28 0.87 5.98
CA GLY A 51 -5.08 1.76 6.81
C GLY A 51 -6.52 1.92 6.31
N GLU A 52 -6.71 2.13 5.02
CA GLU A 52 -8.04 2.22 4.39
C GLU A 52 -8.84 0.93 4.55
N LYS A 53 -8.20 -0.22 4.34
CA LYS A 53 -8.81 -1.54 4.59
C LYS A 53 -9.28 -1.62 6.04
N LEU A 54 -8.44 -1.27 7.00
CA LEU A 54 -8.78 -1.31 8.42
C LEU A 54 -9.92 -0.35 8.79
N LEU A 55 -9.91 0.87 8.27
CA LEU A 55 -10.98 1.84 8.49
C LEU A 55 -12.31 1.32 7.97
N TRP A 56 -12.30 0.66 6.80
CA TRP A 56 -13.51 0.00 6.29
C TRP A 56 -14.00 -1.06 7.28
N PHE A 57 -13.12 -1.96 7.75
CA PHE A 57 -13.50 -2.99 8.73
C PHE A 57 -14.02 -2.39 10.02
N GLN A 58 -13.40 -1.32 10.52
CA GLN A 58 -13.85 -0.60 11.72
C GLN A 58 -15.26 -0.02 11.56
N SER A 59 -15.59 0.51 10.37
CA SER A 59 -16.92 1.08 10.10
C SER A 59 -18.04 0.04 10.03
N GLN A 60 -17.71 -1.22 9.77
CA GLN A 60 -18.68 -2.32 9.74
C GLN A 60 -18.90 -2.99 11.10
N LEU A 61 -18.14 -2.61 12.14
CA LEU A 61 -18.29 -3.16 13.48
C LEU A 61 -19.36 -2.40 14.27
N ASP A 62 -20.34 -3.15 14.79
CA ASP A 62 -21.30 -2.63 15.76
C ASP A 62 -20.59 -2.19 17.04
N PRO A 63 -20.88 -0.99 17.59
CA PRO A 63 -20.25 -0.50 18.81
C PRO A 63 -20.62 -1.34 20.04
N ASP A 64 -21.84 -1.88 20.08
CA ASP A 64 -22.40 -2.53 21.27
C ASP A 64 -22.04 -4.02 21.39
N LYS A 65 -21.56 -4.65 20.31
CA LYS A 65 -21.28 -6.08 20.28
C LYS A 65 -19.90 -6.39 20.87
N SER A 66 -19.81 -7.11 21.98
CA SER A 66 -18.52 -7.35 22.65
C SER A 66 -17.67 -8.46 22.04
N GLU A 67 -18.28 -9.39 21.30
CA GLU A 67 -17.63 -10.59 20.77
C GLU A 67 -18.15 -10.91 19.38
N TYR A 68 -17.24 -11.29 18.47
CA TYR A 68 -17.59 -11.75 17.12
C TYR A 68 -17.28 -13.23 16.97
N THR A 69 -18.19 -13.95 16.35
CA THR A 69 -17.97 -15.35 15.99
C THR A 69 -17.19 -15.44 14.68
N LYS A 70 -16.58 -16.59 14.40
CA LYS A 70 -15.97 -16.87 13.09
C LYS A 70 -16.93 -16.62 11.93
N HIS A 71 -18.19 -17.01 12.09
CA HIS A 71 -19.25 -16.76 11.11
C HIS A 71 -19.45 -15.26 10.85
N ASP A 72 -19.48 -14.43 11.89
CA ASP A 72 -19.60 -12.98 11.72
C ASP A 72 -18.39 -12.41 10.97
N ALA A 73 -17.18 -12.93 11.24
CA ALA A 73 -15.98 -12.55 10.52
C ALA A 73 -16.03 -12.90 9.03
N CYS A 74 -16.57 -14.08 8.68
CA CYS A 74 -16.84 -14.44 7.29
C CYS A 74 -17.85 -13.49 6.65
N GLN A 75 -18.96 -13.19 7.32
CA GLN A 75 -19.98 -12.27 6.80
C GLN A 75 -19.46 -10.84 6.58
N ILE A 76 -18.65 -10.32 7.50
CA ILE A 76 -18.01 -9.00 7.33
C ILE A 76 -17.01 -9.04 6.17
N THR A 77 -16.27 -10.14 6.02
CA THR A 77 -15.34 -10.33 4.90
C THR A 77 -16.07 -10.41 3.57
N GLU A 78 -17.20 -11.11 3.49
CA GLU A 78 -18.02 -11.15 2.27
C GLU A 78 -18.52 -9.76 1.90
N ARG A 79 -19.03 -8.99 2.86
CA ARG A 79 -19.38 -7.58 2.64
C ARG A 79 -18.20 -6.76 2.11
N TYR A 80 -16.98 -7.03 2.55
CA TYR A 80 -15.78 -6.35 2.04
C TYR A 80 -15.50 -6.69 0.58
N LEU A 81 -15.66 -7.96 0.19
CA LEU A 81 -15.47 -8.41 -1.18
C LEU A 81 -16.50 -7.79 -2.14
N HIS A 82 -17.70 -7.50 -1.64
CA HIS A 82 -18.80 -6.88 -2.39
C HIS A 82 -18.79 -5.33 -2.36
N ARG A 83 -17.74 -4.70 -1.81
CA ARG A 83 -17.68 -3.23 -1.66
C ARG A 83 -17.71 -2.45 -2.98
N PHE A 84 -17.32 -3.08 -4.09
CA PHE A 84 -17.25 -2.44 -5.41
C PHE A 84 -18.46 -2.71 -6.29
N ASP A 85 -19.42 -3.54 -5.84
CA ASP A 85 -20.56 -3.96 -6.67
C ASP A 85 -21.37 -2.75 -7.16
N GLY A 86 -21.59 -1.75 -6.29
CA GLY A 86 -22.28 -0.52 -6.68
C GLY A 86 -21.49 0.35 -7.68
N GLU A 87 -20.15 0.36 -7.59
CA GLU A 87 -19.31 1.07 -8.57
C GLU A 87 -19.34 0.37 -9.93
N LEU A 88 -19.30 -0.97 -9.94
CA LEU A 88 -19.40 -1.77 -11.16
C LEU A 88 -20.78 -1.63 -11.82
N GLU A 89 -21.86 -1.69 -11.04
CA GLU A 89 -23.22 -1.47 -11.54
C GLU A 89 -23.39 -0.07 -12.14
N GLN A 90 -22.81 0.96 -11.52
CA GLN A 90 -22.82 2.31 -12.05
C GLN A 90 -22.07 2.43 -13.38
N ILE A 91 -20.91 1.77 -13.51
CA ILE A 91 -20.13 1.73 -14.75
C ILE A 91 -20.92 0.99 -15.84
N GLU A 92 -21.53 -0.14 -15.51
CA GLU A 92 -22.36 -0.93 -16.43
C GLU A 92 -23.56 -0.11 -16.93
N LEU A 93 -24.28 0.56 -16.02
CA LEU A 93 -25.40 1.42 -16.36
C LEU A 93 -24.99 2.60 -17.24
N ALA A 94 -23.87 3.26 -16.92
CA ALA A 94 -23.36 4.36 -17.73
C ALA A 94 -22.99 3.92 -19.16
N ASN A 95 -22.48 2.70 -19.31
CA ASN A 95 -22.12 2.12 -20.60
C ASN A 95 -23.35 1.59 -21.36
N SER A 96 -24.39 1.09 -20.69
CA SER A 96 -25.60 0.57 -21.34
C SER A 96 -26.49 1.67 -21.92
N ILE A 97 -26.50 2.86 -21.32
CA ILE A 97 -27.29 4.02 -21.78
C ILE A 97 -26.63 4.70 -23.01
N LYS A 98 -25.30 4.66 -23.12
CA LYS A 98 -24.55 5.37 -24.16
C LYS A 98 -24.38 4.50 -25.40
N GLY A 99 -25.32 4.61 -26.36
CA GLY A 99 -25.33 3.86 -27.63
C GLY A 99 -24.02 3.81 -28.42
N ARG A 100 -23.82 4.67 -29.43
CA ARG A 100 -22.66 4.60 -30.36
C ARG A 100 -21.35 5.22 -29.83
N GLN A 101 -21.27 5.52 -28.54
CA GLN A 101 -20.07 6.10 -27.92
C GLN A 101 -19.18 4.98 -27.38
N GLY A 102 -17.86 5.17 -27.41
CA GLY A 102 -16.92 4.17 -26.90
C GLY A 102 -17.09 3.90 -25.40
N ARG A 103 -16.72 2.70 -24.96
CA ARG A 103 -16.80 2.25 -23.56
C ARG A 103 -16.06 3.22 -22.64
N GLN A 104 -16.77 3.74 -21.64
CA GLN A 104 -16.21 4.60 -20.62
C GLN A 104 -15.76 3.77 -19.40
N HIS A 105 -14.80 4.30 -18.65
CA HIS A 105 -14.30 3.69 -17.39
C HIS A 105 -13.71 2.28 -17.49
N GLY A 106 -13.39 1.78 -18.69
CA GLY A 106 -12.88 0.42 -18.88
C GLY A 106 -11.57 0.11 -18.12
N SER A 107 -10.69 1.10 -17.93
CA SER A 107 -9.47 0.92 -17.13
C SER A 107 -9.77 0.74 -15.64
N ARG A 108 -10.73 1.51 -15.10
CA ARG A 108 -11.15 1.42 -13.70
C ARG A 108 -11.86 0.09 -13.42
N GLU A 109 -12.78 -0.28 -14.31
CA GLU A 109 -13.51 -1.57 -14.25
C GLU A 109 -12.53 -2.75 -14.26
N ALA A 110 -11.53 -2.74 -15.15
CA ALA A 110 -10.51 -3.80 -15.20
C ALA A 110 -9.69 -3.90 -13.89
N ILE A 111 -9.30 -2.76 -13.30
CA ILE A 111 -8.56 -2.73 -12.02
C ILE A 111 -9.43 -3.28 -10.88
N ILE A 112 -10.71 -2.92 -10.83
CA ILE A 112 -11.65 -3.42 -9.82
C ILE A 112 -11.81 -4.94 -9.97
N ASN A 113 -12.12 -5.42 -11.17
CA ASN A 113 -12.32 -6.84 -11.43
C ASN A 113 -11.08 -7.66 -11.05
N GLN A 114 -9.89 -7.21 -11.46
CA GLN A 114 -8.64 -7.87 -11.08
C GLN A 114 -8.41 -7.87 -9.56
N THR A 115 -8.81 -6.79 -8.87
CA THR A 115 -8.68 -6.70 -7.42
C THR A 115 -9.64 -7.65 -6.73
N VAL A 116 -10.92 -7.67 -7.11
CA VAL A 116 -11.95 -8.57 -6.56
C VAL A 116 -11.59 -10.03 -6.83
N GLU A 117 -11.13 -10.35 -8.04
CA GLU A 117 -10.69 -11.69 -8.40
C GLU A 117 -9.53 -12.17 -7.51
N ARG A 118 -8.51 -11.33 -7.31
CA ARG A 118 -7.39 -11.64 -6.41
C ARG A 118 -7.86 -11.84 -4.97
N GLU A 119 -8.73 -10.97 -4.46
CA GLU A 119 -9.23 -11.06 -3.09
C GLU A 119 -10.12 -12.30 -2.88
N ARG A 120 -10.98 -12.66 -3.85
CA ARG A 120 -11.79 -13.89 -3.81
C ARG A 120 -10.92 -15.14 -3.85
N ALA A 121 -9.93 -15.18 -4.73
CA ALA A 121 -8.98 -16.29 -4.79
C ALA A 121 -8.25 -16.49 -3.45
N LEU A 122 -7.88 -15.40 -2.76
CA LEU A 122 -7.31 -15.47 -1.42
C LEU A 122 -8.31 -16.01 -0.38
N TYR A 123 -9.56 -15.54 -0.40
CA TYR A 123 -10.60 -15.97 0.55
C TYR A 123 -10.96 -17.45 0.41
N GLU A 124 -11.04 -17.96 -0.81
CA GLU A 124 -11.38 -19.36 -1.10
C GLU A 124 -10.20 -20.33 -0.90
N GLY A 125 -8.96 -19.86 -1.16
CA GLY A 125 -7.75 -20.67 -1.11
C GLY A 125 -6.99 -20.58 0.20
N SER A 126 -6.20 -19.52 0.38
CA SER A 126 -5.19 -19.40 1.46
C SER A 126 -5.70 -18.73 2.74
N GLY A 127 -6.88 -18.13 2.69
CA GLY A 127 -7.46 -17.33 3.76
C GLY A 127 -7.17 -15.84 3.57
N PHE A 128 -8.23 -15.04 3.59
CA PHE A 128 -8.17 -13.59 3.52
C PHE A 128 -7.76 -12.99 4.87
N GLU A 129 -6.74 -12.14 4.88
CA GLU A 129 -6.25 -11.51 6.10
C GLU A 129 -7.14 -10.35 6.53
N ILE A 130 -7.68 -10.43 7.74
CA ILE A 130 -8.50 -9.38 8.36
C ILE A 130 -8.00 -9.10 9.79
N PRO A 131 -8.40 -7.99 10.41
CA PRO A 131 -8.14 -7.75 11.83
C PRO A 131 -8.77 -8.84 12.69
N ASP A 132 -8.08 -9.25 13.76
CA ASP A 132 -8.64 -10.20 14.72
C ASP A 132 -9.77 -9.55 15.54
N ILE A 133 -11.00 -9.74 15.07
CA ILE A 133 -12.22 -9.31 15.73
C ILE A 133 -12.83 -10.39 16.65
N ILE A 134 -12.32 -11.63 16.58
CA ILE A 134 -12.83 -12.76 17.36
C ILE A 134 -12.30 -12.68 18.79
N ASN A 135 -11.04 -12.27 18.96
CA ASN A 135 -10.48 -12.06 20.29
C ASN A 135 -10.91 -10.71 20.85
N SER A 136 -11.64 -10.72 21.97
CA SER A 136 -12.13 -9.51 22.64
C SER A 136 -11.03 -8.51 23.03
N LYS A 137 -9.80 -8.98 23.34
CA LYS A 137 -8.67 -8.09 23.62
C LYS A 137 -8.22 -7.34 22.36
N HIS A 138 -8.12 -8.04 21.24
CA HIS A 138 -7.70 -7.45 19.96
C HIS A 138 -8.79 -6.55 19.39
N LEU A 139 -10.05 -6.93 19.57
CA LEU A 139 -11.20 -6.11 19.20
C LEU A 139 -11.19 -4.74 19.92
N LYS A 140 -10.93 -4.69 21.23
CA LYS A 140 -10.80 -3.42 21.97
C LYS A 140 -9.70 -2.54 21.40
N THR A 141 -8.50 -3.11 21.20
CA THR A 141 -7.38 -2.36 20.59
C THR A 141 -7.69 -1.87 19.17
N PHE A 142 -8.47 -2.64 18.41
CA PHE A 142 -8.88 -2.29 17.06
C PHE A 142 -9.96 -1.20 17.05
N ARG A 143 -10.87 -1.18 18.04
CA ARG A 143 -11.88 -0.12 18.21
C ARG A 143 -11.27 1.22 18.61
N GLU A 144 -10.31 1.20 19.53
CA GLU A 144 -9.61 2.40 20.01
C GLU A 144 -8.60 2.95 18.98
N TRP A 145 -8.39 2.24 17.87
CA TRP A 145 -7.49 2.68 16.83
C TRP A 145 -8.10 3.84 16.03
N ASN A 146 -7.47 5.02 16.11
CA ASN A 146 -7.94 6.25 15.49
C ASN A 146 -7.40 6.48 14.05
N GLY A 147 -7.05 5.41 13.33
CA GLY A 147 -6.47 5.53 11.98
C GLY A 147 -4.96 5.87 11.94
N ASP A 148 -4.27 5.90 13.08
CA ASP A 148 -2.82 6.17 13.11
C ASP A 148 -2.02 4.99 12.54
N LEU A 149 -1.40 5.21 11.38
CA LEU A 149 -0.63 4.21 10.65
C LEU A 149 0.60 3.71 11.43
N LYS A 150 1.10 4.46 12.43
CA LYS A 150 2.20 4.01 13.28
C LYS A 150 1.79 2.89 14.23
N LYS A 151 0.49 2.77 14.52
CA LYS A 151 -0.06 1.76 15.43
C LYS A 151 -0.49 0.48 14.71
N LEU A 152 -0.33 0.40 13.38
CA LEU A 152 -0.61 -0.81 12.61
C LEU A 152 0.08 -2.07 13.15
N PRO A 153 1.35 -2.04 13.60
CA PRO A 153 2.01 -3.23 14.14
C PRO A 153 1.37 -3.78 15.42
N ASN A 154 0.58 -2.96 16.14
CA ASN A 154 -0.12 -3.39 17.35
C ASN A 154 -1.41 -4.15 17.04
N ILE A 155 -1.96 -3.98 15.83
CA ILE A 155 -3.17 -4.67 15.38
C ILE A 155 -2.80 -6.09 14.99
N LYS A 156 -3.53 -7.07 15.52
CA LYS A 156 -3.35 -8.48 15.19
C LYS A 156 -4.20 -8.85 13.98
N TRP A 157 -3.59 -9.60 13.08
CA TRP A 157 -4.21 -10.11 11.86
C TRP A 157 -4.61 -11.57 12.04
N ARG A 158 -5.69 -11.96 11.38
CA ARG A 158 -6.20 -13.33 11.33
C ARG A 158 -6.64 -13.66 9.91
N LYS A 159 -6.37 -14.88 9.47
CA LYS A 159 -6.84 -15.39 8.17
C LYS A 159 -8.23 -15.99 8.33
N VAL A 160 -9.13 -15.61 7.43
CA VAL A 160 -10.51 -16.13 7.37
C VAL A 160 -10.74 -16.71 5.99
N SER A 161 -11.36 -17.88 5.92
CA SER A 161 -11.68 -18.56 4.66
C SER A 161 -13.15 -18.96 4.62
N SER A 162 -13.70 -19.02 3.40
CA SER A 162 -15.08 -19.43 3.13
C SER A 162 -15.44 -20.81 3.75
N LYS A 163 -14.47 -21.73 3.84
CA LYS A 163 -14.72 -23.11 4.29
C LYS A 163 -14.71 -23.31 5.81
N GLY A 164 -14.57 -22.26 6.61
CA GLY A 164 -14.64 -22.34 8.06
C GLY A 164 -13.67 -23.33 8.71
N SER A 165 -12.57 -23.68 8.05
CA SER A 165 -11.60 -24.62 8.61
C SER A 165 -10.83 -23.96 9.74
N ASP A 166 -10.80 -24.65 10.88
CA ASP A 166 -10.01 -24.32 12.05
C ASP A 166 -8.51 -24.30 11.72
N SER A 167 -8.01 -23.20 11.15
CA SER A 167 -6.61 -22.88 11.36
C SER A 167 -6.49 -22.46 12.82
N THR A 168 -6.05 -23.40 13.65
CA THR A 168 -5.46 -23.15 14.97
C THR A 168 -4.57 -21.90 14.93
N PRO A 169 -4.42 -21.16 16.05
CA PRO A 169 -3.54 -20.00 16.08
C PRO A 169 -2.13 -20.50 15.79
N SER A 170 -1.68 -20.32 14.54
CA SER A 170 -0.33 -20.69 14.15
C SER A 170 0.61 -19.83 14.98
N ALA A 171 1.27 -20.49 15.94
CA ALA A 171 2.29 -19.90 16.76
C ALA A 171 3.33 -19.25 15.84
N VAL A 172 3.59 -17.97 16.07
CA VAL A 172 4.84 -17.27 15.76
C VAL A 172 5.39 -17.57 14.35
N SER A 173 4.86 -16.88 13.36
CA SER A 173 5.68 -16.48 12.21
C SER A 173 6.21 -15.09 12.51
N GLN A 174 7.46 -15.03 12.96
CA GLN A 174 8.26 -13.81 12.83
C GLN A 174 8.19 -13.39 11.36
N ASP A 175 7.71 -12.19 11.09
CA ASP A 175 7.78 -11.56 9.78
C ASP A 175 9.25 -11.55 9.33
N LYS A 176 9.61 -12.50 8.47
CA LYS A 176 10.68 -12.27 7.50
C LYS A 176 10.12 -11.23 6.54
N HIS A 177 10.51 -9.99 6.82
CA HIS A 177 10.52 -8.90 5.87
C HIS A 177 11.15 -9.44 4.58
N MET A 178 10.34 -9.68 3.55
CA MET A 178 10.80 -10.11 2.24
C MET A 178 11.48 -8.90 1.62
N GLU A 179 12.79 -8.82 1.81
CA GLU A 179 13.67 -8.04 0.94
C GLU A 179 13.65 -8.76 -0.40
N GLU A 180 12.84 -8.27 -1.33
CA GLU A 180 13.10 -8.50 -2.75
C GLU A 180 14.42 -7.80 -3.06
N GLU A 181 15.48 -8.61 -3.09
CA GLU A 181 16.76 -8.28 -3.71
C GLU A 181 16.50 -8.02 -5.20
N ASN A 182 16.41 -6.74 -5.58
CA ASN A 182 16.65 -6.33 -6.96
C ASN A 182 18.18 -6.31 -7.19
N GLU A 183 18.76 -7.48 -7.42
CA GLU A 183 20.09 -7.63 -8.02
C GLU A 183 19.97 -7.75 -9.55
N GLU A 184 19.47 -6.72 -10.23
CA GLU A 184 19.66 -6.57 -11.68
C GLU A 184 19.79 -5.08 -12.02
N ASP A 185 21.01 -4.53 -11.87
CA ASP A 185 21.60 -3.56 -12.80
C ASP A 185 22.99 -3.11 -12.31
N ALA A 186 23.98 -4.00 -12.44
CA ALA A 186 25.39 -3.67 -12.21
C ALA A 186 26.32 -4.10 -13.37
N SER A 187 25.79 -4.51 -14.53
CA SER A 187 26.60 -5.05 -15.63
C SER A 187 26.69 -4.18 -16.89
N LEU A 188 26.38 -2.87 -16.81
CA LEU A 188 26.60 -1.94 -17.93
C LEU A 188 27.42 -0.72 -17.50
N ASN A 189 28.65 -0.94 -17.03
CA ASN A 189 29.71 0.08 -17.02
C ASN A 189 31.09 -0.59 -17.06
N SER A 190 31.37 -1.35 -18.10
CA SER A 190 32.74 -1.69 -18.49
C SER A 190 32.81 -1.89 -20.00
N ASP A 191 32.75 -0.78 -20.75
CA ASP A 191 33.60 -0.65 -21.93
C ASP A 191 33.54 0.80 -22.45
N THR A 192 34.63 1.53 -22.22
CA THR A 192 35.21 2.56 -23.10
C THR A 192 36.46 3.08 -22.40
N ASP A 193 37.50 2.25 -22.42
CA ASP A 193 38.87 2.72 -22.25
C ASP A 193 39.25 3.60 -23.47
N LEU A 194 39.69 4.82 -23.18
CA LEU A 194 40.62 5.61 -23.98
C LEU A 194 41.76 6.05 -23.06
#